data_AF-A0A9E3UMV3-F1
#
_entry.id   AF-A0A9E3UMV3-F1
#
_cell.length_a   1.000
_cell.length_b   1.000
_cell.length_c   1.000
_cell.angle_alpha   90.00
_cell.angle_beta   90.00
_cell.angle_gamma   90.00
#
_symmetry.space_group_name_H-M   'P 1'
#
loop_
_entity.id
_entity.type
_entity.pdbx_description
1 polymer ?
#
loop_
_entity_poly.entity_id
_entity_poly.type
_entity_poly.pdbx_seq_one_letter_code
_entity_poly.pdbx_strand_id
1 'polypeptide(L)' 'MARLKLLVERGALRDQSEDWGELDFLALPSPADRISVERDGQINYLTVLCVHHQPVAPGGTPGAIVVAKWTGAE' A
#
# COMPACT_ATOMS: atom_id res chain seq x y z
N MET A 1 10.14 -0.85 11.98
CA MET A 1 9.71 -0.12 10.78
C MET A 1 9.75 -1.10 9.62
N ALA A 2 8.65 -1.23 8.88
CA ALA A 2 8.49 -2.20 7.80
C ALA A 2 8.51 -1.48 6.46
N ARG A 3 9.52 -1.76 5.62
CA ARG A 3 9.60 -1.23 4.26
C ARG A 3 8.77 -2.10 3.34
N LEU A 4 7.71 -1.54 2.76
CA LEU A 4 6.71 -2.28 2.00
C LEU A 4 6.36 -1.56 0.70
N LYS A 5 6.09 -2.34 -0.36
CA LYS A 5 5.57 -1.82 -1.62
C LYS A 5 4.10 -1.39 -1.46
N LEU A 6 3.74 -0.25 -2.04
CA LEU A 6 2.36 0.26 -2.08
C LEU A 6 1.80 0.20 -3.51
N LEU A 7 0.69 -0.49 -3.67
CA LEU A 7 -0.13 -0.46 -4.89
C LEU A 7 -1.41 0.33 -4.63
N VAL A 8 -1.77 1.23 -5.56
CA VAL A 8 -2.90 2.14 -5.40
C VAL A 8 -3.95 1.95 -6.48
N GLU A 9 -5.18 1.69 -6.03
CA GLU A 9 -6.37 1.61 -6.86
C GLU A 9 -6.97 3.01 -7.06
N ARG A 10 -6.82 3.62 -8.25
CA ARG A 10 -7.41 4.94 -8.54
C ARG A 10 -8.79 4.86 -9.19
N GLY A 11 -9.02 3.90 -10.07
CA GLY A 11 -10.22 3.85 -10.91
C GLY A 11 -11.24 2.77 -10.55
N ALA A 12 -11.90 2.23 -11.57
CA ALA A 12 -12.88 1.18 -11.47
C ALA A 12 -12.23 -0.15 -11.10
N LEU A 13 -13.04 -1.14 -10.69
CA LEU A 13 -12.58 -2.44 -10.16
C LEU A 13 -11.66 -3.27 -11.10
N ARG A 14 -11.53 -2.86 -12.36
CA ARG A 14 -10.73 -3.54 -13.40
C ARG A 14 -9.54 -2.72 -13.88
N ASP A 15 -9.39 -1.49 -13.40
CA ASP A 15 -8.22 -0.69 -13.74
C ASP A 15 -7.00 -1.30 -13.06
N GLN A 16 -5.84 -1.19 -13.70
CA GLN A 16 -4.61 -1.71 -13.14
C GLN A 16 -4.19 -0.84 -11.94
N SER A 17 -3.82 -1.48 -10.83
CA SER A 17 -3.27 -0.79 -9.67
C SER A 17 -1.99 -0.03 -10.07
N GLU A 18 -1.85 1.19 -9.59
CA GLU A 18 -0.65 1.99 -9.78
C GLU A 18 0.43 1.57 -8.78
N ASP A 19 1.67 1.45 -9.24
CA ASP A 19 2.82 1.21 -8.37
C ASP A 19 3.30 2.53 -7.77
N TRP A 20 3.15 2.67 -6.45
CA TRP A 20 3.59 3.85 -5.72
C TRP A 20 4.96 3.69 -5.05
N GLY A 21 5.68 2.60 -5.35
CA GLY A 21 7.02 2.34 -4.84
C GLY A 21 7.01 1.77 -3.43
N GLU A 22 8.16 1.84 -2.76
CA GLU A 22 8.36 1.35 -1.40
C GLU A 22 8.30 2.49 -0.40
N LEU A 23 7.57 2.28 0.70
CA LEU A 23 7.44 3.23 1.81
C LEU A 23 7.77 2.54 3.13
N ASP A 24 8.26 3.32 4.10
CA ASP A 24 8.48 2.85 5.46
C ASP A 24 7.21 3.02 6.30
N PHE A 25 6.65 1.90 6.76
CA PHE A 25 5.49 1.87 7.64
C PHE A 25 5.91 1.64 9.09
N LEU A 26 5.14 2.17 10.04
CA LEU A 26 5.34 1.90 11.46
C LEU A 26 5.21 0.39 11.75
N ALA A 27 4.17 -0.22 11.18
CA ALA A 27 3.87 -1.65 11.22
C ALA A 27 3.13 -2.06 9.95
N LEU A 28 2.90 -3.37 9.76
CA LEU A 28 2.07 -3.86 8.66
C LEU A 28 0.64 -3.33 8.81
N PRO A 29 0.10 -2.58 7.83
CA PRO A 29 -1.23 -2.00 7.96
C PRO A 29 -2.32 -3.08 7.85
N SER A 30 -3.47 -2.80 8.45
CA SER A 30 -4.67 -3.63 8.38
C SER A 30 -5.64 -3.11 7.32
N PRO A 31 -6.53 -3.96 6.78
CA PRO A 31 -7.67 -3.50 6.01
C PRO A 31 -8.44 -2.39 6.75
N ALA A 32 -8.88 -1.38 6.00
CA ALA A 32 -9.52 -0.15 6.46
C ALA A 32 -8.62 0.88 7.17
N ASP A 33 -7.33 0.61 7.39
CA ASP A 33 -6.40 1.64 7.85
C ASP A 33 -6.35 2.80 6.85
N ARG A 34 -6.18 4.02 7.37
CA ARG A 34 -6.02 5.24 6.58
C ARG A 34 -4.54 5.58 6.48
N ILE A 35 -4.07 5.81 5.26
CA ILE A 35 -2.69 6.22 4.99
C ILE A 35 -2.68 7.55 4.24
N SER A 36 -1.70 8.38 4.55
CA SER A 36 -1.40 9.62 3.82
C SER A 36 -0.01 9.50 3.21
N VAL A 37 0.11 9.89 1.95
CA VAL A 37 1.38 9.82 1.20
C VAL A 37 1.57 11.12 0.44
N GLU A 38 2.69 11.80 0.67
CA GLU A 38 3.08 12.95 -0.13
C GLU A 38 3.63 12.47 -1.48
N ARG A 39 3.05 12.95 -2.57
CA ARG A 39 3.46 12.62 -3.94
C ARG A 39 3.08 13.75 -4.89
N ASP A 40 3.96 14.09 -5.81
CA ASP A 40 3.74 15.15 -6.81
C ASP A 40 3.36 16.51 -6.19
N GLY A 41 3.87 16.79 -4.99
CA GLY A 41 3.60 18.03 -4.25
C GLY A 41 2.24 18.09 -3.54
N GLN A 42 1.50 16.98 -3.49
CA GLN A 42 0.19 16.86 -2.85
C GLN A 42 0.16 15.74 -1.82
N ILE A 43 -0.64 15.92 -0.76
CA ILE A 43 -0.92 14.83 0.19
C ILE A 43 -2.07 14.01 -0.37
N ASN A 44 -1.82 12.73 -0.63
CA ASN A 44 -2.82 11.79 -1.12
C ASN A 44 -3.32 10.93 0.03
N TYR A 45 -4.63 10.79 0.15
CA TYR A 45 -5.29 9.98 1.18
C TYR A 45 -5.79 8.66 0.61
N LEU A 46 -5.41 7.55 1.25
CA LEU A 46 -5.76 6.20 0.81
C LEU A 46 -6.40 5.40 1.95
N THR A 47 -7.28 4.46 1.60
CA THR A 47 -7.77 3.41 2.52
C THR A 47 -7.15 2.08 2.13
N VAL A 48 -6.51 1.40 3.07
CA VAL A 48 -5.95 0.06 2.83
C VAL A 48 -7.10 -0.92 2.58
N LEU A 49 -7.02 -1.65 1.47
CA LEU A 49 -7.99 -2.69 1.11
C LEU A 49 -7.55 -4.04 1.67
N CYS A 50 -6.28 -4.38 1.45
CA CYS A 50 -5.69 -5.64 1.89
C CYS A 50 -4.16 -5.55 1.88
N VAL A 51 -3.54 -6.59 2.43
CA VAL A 51 -2.10 -6.82 2.35
C VAL A 51 -1.85 -8.19 1.73
N HIS A 52 -1.20 -8.21 0.57
CA HIS A 52 -0.78 -9.45 -0.08
C HIS A 52 0.49 -9.95 0.59
N HIS A 53 0.33 -10.94 1.47
CA HIS A 53 1.46 -11.61 2.11
C HIS A 53 2.16 -12.53 1.12
N GLN A 54 3.48 -12.52 1.14
CA GLN A 54 4.34 -13.39 0.36
C GLN A 54 5.09 -14.31 1.33
N PRO A 55 4.41 -15.35 1.86
CA PRO A 55 5.04 -16.30 2.77
C PRO A 55 6.13 -17.08 2.05
N VAL A 56 7.11 -17.51 2.83
CA VAL A 56 8.27 -18.29 2.37
C VAL A 56 8.46 -19.49 3.28
N ALA A 57 9.20 -20.49 2.79
CA ALA A 57 9.63 -21.60 3.63
C ALA A 57 10.50 -21.10 4.81
N PRO A 58 10.62 -21.87 5.90
CA PRO A 58 11.50 -21.51 7.02
C PRO A 58 12.93 -21.17 6.55
N GLY A 59 13.47 -20.05 7.02
CA GLY A 59 14.78 -19.54 6.62
C GLY A 59 14.77 -18.57 5.42
N GLY A 60 13.63 -18.39 4.74
CA GLY A 60 13.45 -17.33 3.75
C GLY A 60 13.17 -15.96 4.36
N THR A 61 13.17 -14.93 3.51
CA THR A 61 12.71 -13.57 3.88
C THR A 61 11.28 -13.35 3.40
N PRO A 62 10.29 -13.27 4.30
CA PRO A 62 8.91 -13.00 3.90
C PRO A 62 8.76 -11.58 3.37
N GLY A 63 7.83 -11.39 2.43
CA GLY A 63 7.47 -10.09 1.88
C GLY A 63 5.99 -9.77 2.06
N ALA A 64 5.62 -8.52 1.81
CA ALA A 64 4.24 -8.11 1.71
C ALA A 64 4.09 -6.89 0.79
N ILE A 65 2.92 -6.78 0.16
CA ILE A 65 2.52 -5.64 -0.66
C ILE A 65 1.24 -5.06 -0.07
N VAL A 66 1.22 -3.76 0.21
CA VAL A 66 0.03 -3.03 0.66
C VAL A 66 -0.76 -2.63 -0.57
N VAL A 67 -2.06 -2.95 -0.58
CA VAL A 67 -2.98 -2.52 -1.62
C VAL A 67 -3.98 -1.54 -1.00
N ALA A 68 -4.06 -0.34 -1.55
CA ALA A 68 -4.92 0.72 -1.02
C ALA A 68 -5.75 1.40 -2.11
N LYS A 69 -6.94 1.88 -1.75
CA LYS A 69 -7.80 2.69 -2.61
C LYS A 69 -7.50 4.17 -2.39
N TRP A 70 -7.25 4.91 -3.47
CA TRP A 70 -7.17 6.37 -3.39
C TRP A 70 -8.55 6.97 -3.11
N THR A 71 -8.60 7.91 -2.15
CA THR A 71 -9.84 8.53 -1.68
C THR A 71 -9.87 10.05 -1.81
N GLY A 72 -8.75 10.69 -2.18
CA GLY A 72 -8.67 12.14 -2.36
C GLY A 72 -7.23 12.65 -2.25
N ALA A 73 -7.03 13.93 -2.58
CA ALA A 73 -5.77 14.65 -2.40
C ALA A 73 -6.02 16.10 -1.96
N GLU A 74 -5.03 16.69 -1.30
CA GLU A 74 -4.92 18.11 -0.96
C GLU A 74 -3.91 18.83 -1.86
#